data_AF-A0A561QSE0-F1
#
_entry.id   AF-A0A561QSE0-F1
#
_cell.length_a   1.000
_cell.length_b   1.000
_cell.length_c   1.000
_cell.angle_alpha   90.00
_cell.angle_beta   90.00
_cell.angle_gamma   90.00
#
_symmetry.space_group_name_H-M   'P 1'
#
loop_
_entity.id
_entity.type
_entity.pdbx_description
1 polymer ?
#
loop_
_entity_poly.entity_id
_entity_poly.type
_entity_poly.pdbx_seq_one_letter_code
_entity_poly.pdbx_strand_id
1 'polypeptide(L)' 'MPKKDENSQDKSLTAAERREQERKVRAAAKLRENLMRRKGQARARRSGEADETQGLPAAKTDESS' A
#
# COMPACT_ATOMS: atom_id res chain seq x y z
N MET A 1 -34.72 34.50 3.85
CA MET A 1 -34.52 33.78 2.57
C MET A 1 -33.33 32.85 2.76
N PRO A 2 -33.53 31.53 2.94
CA PRO A 2 -32.44 30.60 3.23
C PRO A 2 -31.63 30.30 1.96
N LYS A 3 -30.30 30.47 2.02
CA LYS A 3 -29.39 30.07 0.94
C LYS A 3 -29.25 28.55 0.95
N LYS A 4 -29.50 27.90 -0.18
CA LYS A 4 -29.23 26.47 -0.39
C LYS A 4 -27.72 26.28 -0.52
N ASP A 5 -27.15 25.45 0.35
CA ASP A 5 -25.76 25.00 0.26
C ASP A 5 -25.61 24.04 -0.93
N GLU A 6 -25.32 24.61 -2.10
CA GLU A 6 -24.98 23.93 -3.34
C GLU A 6 -23.55 23.34 -3.24
N ASN A 7 -23.36 22.23 -2.51
CA ASN A 7 -22.14 21.43 -2.75
C ASN A 7 -22.25 19.93 -2.44
N SER A 8 -23.46 19.39 -2.27
CA SER A 8 -23.66 17.94 -2.12
C SER A 8 -23.95 17.30 -3.49
N GLN A 9 -23.06 17.50 -4.46
CA GLN A 9 -22.99 16.65 -5.63
C GLN A 9 -22.23 15.40 -5.19
N ASP A 10 -22.93 14.51 -4.49
CA ASP A 10 -22.49 13.14 -4.22
C ASP A 10 -22.43 12.43 -5.58
N LYS A 11 -21.31 12.64 -6.28
CA LYS A 11 -21.02 12.03 -7.58
C LYS A 11 -21.08 10.54 -7.35
N SER A 12 -22.17 9.92 -7.81
CA SER A 12 -22.39 8.49 -7.78
C SER A 12 -21.30 7.77 -8.57
N LEU A 13 -20.17 7.54 -7.91
CA LEU A 13 -19.03 6.82 -8.47
C LEU A 13 -19.53 5.47 -8.95
N THR A 14 -19.26 5.20 -10.22
CA THR A 14 -19.57 3.92 -10.84
C THR A 14 -18.89 2.81 -10.03
N ALA A 15 -19.41 1.59 -10.11
CA ALA A 15 -18.82 0.45 -9.41
C ALA A 15 -17.33 0.23 -9.81
N ALA A 16 -16.95 0.64 -11.02
CA ALA A 16 -15.56 0.61 -11.49
C ALA A 16 -14.67 1.62 -10.76
N GLU A 17 -15.11 2.87 -10.62
CA GLU A 17 -14.35 3.93 -9.94
C GLU A 17 -14.18 3.63 -8.44
N ARG A 18 -15.21 3.07 -7.78
CA ARG A 18 -15.09 2.62 -6.38
C ARG A 18 -14.02 1.55 -6.21
N ARG A 19 -13.98 0.56 -7.10
CA ARG A 19 -12.92 -0.48 -7.09
C ARG A 19 -11.54 0.10 -7.31
N GLU A 20 -11.41 1.10 -8.19
CA GLU A 20 -10.14 1.77 -8.42
C GLU A 20 -9.68 2.56 -7.20
N GLN A 21 -10.58 3.29 -6.55
CA GLN A 21 -10.30 4.00 -5.31
C GLN A 21 -9.87 3.04 -4.19
N GLU A 22 -10.58 1.92 -4.01
CA GLU A 22 -10.18 0.89 -3.04
C GLU A 22 -8.80 0.32 -3.33
N ARG A 23 -8.45 0.08 -4.60
CA ARG A 23 -7.10 -0.36 -4.99
C ARG A 23 -6.05 0.68 -4.64
N LYS A 24 -6.31 1.96 -4.92
CA LYS A 24 -5.42 3.08 -4.56
C LYS A 24 -5.21 3.18 -3.05
N VAL A 25 -6.27 3.07 -2.27
CA VAL A 25 -6.20 3.08 -0.79
C VAL A 25 -5.37 1.91 -0.29
N ARG A 26 -5.62 0.68 -0.78
CA ARG A 26 -4.84 -0.51 -0.41
C ARG A 26 -3.37 -0.38 -0.80
N ALA A 27 -3.08 0.14 -2.00
CA ALA A 27 -1.71 0.36 -2.46
C ALA A 27 -0.97 1.38 -1.58
N ALA A 28 -1.62 2.48 -1.22
CA ALA A 28 -1.05 3.50 -0.34
C ALA A 28 -0.77 2.95 1.07
N ALA A 29 -1.70 2.18 1.63
CA ALA A 29 -1.51 1.52 2.93
C ALA A 29 -0.30 0.56 2.90
N LYS A 30 -0.24 -0.30 1.87
CA LYS A 30 0.86 -1.26 1.68
C LYS A 30 2.22 -0.58 1.45
N LEU A 31 2.22 0.57 0.76
CA LEU A 31 3.42 1.37 0.56
C LEU A 31 3.94 1.95 1.90
N ARG A 32 3.05 2.50 2.73
CA ARG A 32 3.42 3.01 4.07
C ARG A 32 4.02 1.91 4.93
N GLU A 33 3.39 0.74 4.97
CA GLU A 33 3.90 -0.43 5.68
C GLU A 33 5.28 -0.85 5.19
N ASN A 34 5.47 -0.98 3.87
CA ASN A 34 6.76 -1.34 3.28
C ASN A 34 7.86 -0.34 3.62
N LEU A 35 7.55 0.96 3.59
CA LEU A 35 8.50 2.00 3.97
C LEU A 35 8.88 1.90 5.44
N MET A 36 7.92 1.63 6.33
CA MET A 36 8.20 1.45 7.76
C MET A 36 9.06 0.22 8.02
N ARG A 37 8.73 -0.92 7.40
CA ARG A 37 9.54 -2.15 7.48
C ARG A 37 10.97 -1.92 6.96
N ARG A 38 11.14 -1.26 5.81
CA ARG A 38 12.46 -0.94 5.24
C ARG A 38 13.25 0.01 6.12
N LYS A 39 12.59 0.99 6.75
CA LYS A 39 13.22 1.90 7.73
C LYS A 39 13.69 1.15 8.97
N GLY A 40 12.91 0.19 9.46
CA GLY A 40 13.30 -0.68 10.58
C GLY A 40 14.57 -1.46 10.25
N GLN A 41 14.56 -2.19 9.13
CA GLN A 41 15.72 -2.95 8.66
C GLN A 41 16.96 -2.08 8.45
N ALA A 42 16.81 -0.91 7.82
CA ALA A 42 17.94 0.00 7.59
C ALA A 42 18.52 0.54 8.90
N ARG A 43 17.72 0.67 9.97
CA ARG A 43 18.21 1.02 11.30
C ARG A 43 18.96 -0.16 11.93
N ALA A 44 18.39 -1.36 11.93
CA ALA A 44 19.01 -2.58 12.46
C ALA A 44 20.41 -2.81 11.84
N ARG A 45 20.51 -2.70 10.51
CA ARG A 45 21.80 -2.82 9.79
C ARG A 45 22.84 -1.77 10.21
N ARG A 46 22.39 -0.56 10.59
CA ARG A 46 23.29 0.50 11.07
C ARG A 46 23.66 0.34 12.54
N SER A 47 22.77 -0.19 13.37
CA SER A 47 23.04 -0.49 14.78
C SER A 47 23.84 -1.77 14.97
N GLY A 48 24.10 -2.54 13.90
CA GLY A 48 24.79 -3.82 13.97
C GLY A 48 23.91 -4.95 14.55
N GLU A 49 22.60 -4.73 14.64
CA GLU A 49 21.65 -5.78 15.00
C GLU A 49 21.55 -6.81 13.88
N ALA A 50 21.42 -8.09 14.27
CA ALA A 50 21.20 -9.18 13.33
C ALA A 50 19.91 -8.93 12.54
N ASP A 51 20.00 -8.95 11.21
CA ASP A 51 18.84 -8.88 10.34
C ASP A 51 18.10 -10.23 10.43
N GLU A 52 17.11 -10.33 11.32
CA GLU A 52 16.31 -11.55 11.52
C GLU A 52 15.43 -11.91 10.30
N THR A 53 15.54 -11.18 9.19
CA THR A 53 14.87 -11.56 7.95
C THR A 53 15.36 -12.91 7.48
N GLN A 54 14.52 -13.93 7.63
CA GLN A 54 14.68 -15.18 6.87
C GLN A 54 14.74 -14.83 5.39
N GLY A 55 15.80 -15.30 4.72
CA GLY A 55 16.05 -15.05 3.31
C GLY A 55 14.80 -15.37 2.48
N LEU A 56 14.54 -14.57 1.44
CA LEU A 56 13.46 -14.87 0.51
C LEU A 56 13.67 -16.29 -0.03
N PRO A 57 12.62 -17.12 -0.09
CA PRO A 57 12.74 -18.46 -0.66
C PRO A 57 13.31 -18.33 -2.06
N ALA A 58 14.27 -19.20 -2.40
CA ALA A 58 14.84 -19.23 -3.74
C ALA A 58 13.69 -19.24 -4.76
N ALA A 59 13.74 -18.34 -5.74
CA ALA A 59 12.79 -18.35 -6.83
C ALA A 59 12.81 -19.77 -7.41
N LYS A 60 11.65 -20.42 -7.48
CA LYS A 60 11.53 -21.74 -8.09
C LYS A 60 12.04 -21.59 -9.52
N THR A 61 13.24 -22.10 -9.78
CA THR A 61 13.74 -22.32 -11.12
C THR A 61 13.06 -23.58 -11.63
N ASP A 62 11.76 -23.51 -11.90
CA ASP A 62 11.17 -24.49 -12.81
C ASP A 62 9.82 -24.06 -13.37
N GLU A 63 9.69 -24.31 -14.66
CA GLU A 63 8.48 -24.38 -15.49
C GLU A 63 7.76 -23.08 -15.88
N SER A 64 8.16 -22.54 -17.03
CA SER A 64 7.22 -22.29 -18.14
C SER A 64 7.98 -22.25 -19.48
N SER A 65 7.68 -23.23 -20.33
CA SER A 65 7.84 -23.21 -21.78
C SER A 65 6.97 -22.13 -22.44
#